data_AF-A0A453HS19-F1
#
_entry.id   AF-A0A453HS19-F1
#
_cell.length_a   1.000
_cell.length_b   1.000
_cell.length_c   1.000
_cell.angle_alpha   90.00
_cell.angle_beta   90.00
_cell.angle_gamma   90.00
#
_symmetry.space_group_name_H-M   'P 1'
#
loop_
_entity.id
_entity.type
_entity.pdbx_description
1 polymer ?
#
loop_
_entity_poly.entity_id
_entity_poly.type
_entity_poly.pdbx_seq_one_letter_code
_entity_poly.pdbx_strand_id
1 'polypeptide(L)'
;ILPQYLEPRSYTVQYIEKTFPLSRANREMLQKAEYDIQVWCILLDDKVPFRMHWPLHSDMQINGIPVRVVSRQATQPLGANGRDDGLMLTQFLKEGPNKIVLSRSDSRAFCLGVRIAKRRSLEEVLNLVPKEQDGEKFDDALSRVRRCVGGGTEADNADSDSDIEVVADSVSVNLRCPMTGSRIKVAGRFKPCVHMGCFDLEAFVELNQRSRKWQCPICLKNYSLENLIIDPYFNRITSLIKSCGDDISEIDVKPDGSWRAKGGAELKDLMQWHLPDGTLCMSTGTGPKPNMGVVK
;
A
#
# COMPACT_ATOMS: atom_id res chain seq x y z
N ILE A 1 35.06 42.94 -10.79
CA ILE A 1 34.19 41.88 -10.21
C ILE A 1 32.83 42.53 -10.01
N LEU A 2 31.95 42.45 -11.01
CA LEU A 2 30.61 43.04 -10.98
C LEU A 2 29.69 42.15 -10.11
N PRO A 3 28.82 42.74 -9.29
CA PRO A 3 27.75 41.97 -8.65
C PRO A 3 26.74 41.58 -9.73
N GLN A 4 26.60 40.27 -9.98
CA GLN A 4 25.46 39.76 -10.72
C GLN A 4 24.21 40.07 -9.91
N TYR A 5 23.44 41.05 -10.39
CA TYR A 5 22.06 41.28 -9.99
C TYR A 5 21.30 39.95 -10.17
N LEU A 6 21.01 39.27 -9.07
CA LEU A 6 19.92 38.31 -9.05
C LEU A 6 18.65 39.11 -9.28
N GLU A 7 18.09 39.00 -10.49
CA GLU A 7 16.77 39.52 -10.78
C GLU A 7 15.81 39.05 -9.67
N PRO A 8 14.98 39.95 -9.09
CA PRO A 8 13.90 39.50 -8.25
C PRO A 8 13.00 38.63 -9.13
N ARG A 9 12.96 37.32 -8.88
CA ARG A 9 11.97 36.45 -9.53
C ARG A 9 10.60 37.08 -9.27
N SER A 10 10.06 37.72 -10.30
CA SER A 10 8.73 38.31 -10.30
C SER A 10 7.73 37.18 -10.14
N TYR A 11 7.33 36.94 -8.89
CA TYR A 11 6.26 36.00 -8.57
C TYR A 11 4.94 36.64 -9.00
N THR A 12 4.52 36.37 -10.23
CA THR A 12 3.21 36.85 -10.70
C THR A 12 2.12 36.06 -9.96
N VAL A 13 1.41 36.75 -9.06
CA VAL A 13 0.28 36.16 -8.37
C VAL A 13 -0.86 35.96 -9.38
N GLN A 14 -1.34 34.72 -9.47
CA GLN A 14 -2.47 34.35 -10.31
C GLN A 14 -3.73 34.26 -9.45
N TYR A 15 -4.85 34.76 -9.98
CA TYR A 15 -6.14 34.75 -9.32
C TYR A 15 -7.15 33.94 -10.13
N ILE A 16 -7.86 33.05 -9.46
CA ILE A 16 -8.97 32.28 -10.02
C ILE A 16 -10.20 32.59 -9.18
N GLU A 17 -11.25 33.06 -9.84
CA GLU A 17 -12.58 33.26 -9.25
C GLU A 17 -13.60 32.40 -9.98
N LYS A 18 -14.37 31.61 -9.23
CA LYS A 18 -15.46 30.79 -9.77
C LYS A 18 -16.66 30.79 -8.84
N THR A 19 -17.84 30.78 -9.45
CA THR A 19 -19.12 30.64 -8.74
C THR A 19 -19.75 29.31 -9.13
N PHE A 20 -20.34 28.62 -8.17
CA PHE A 20 -21.08 27.38 -8.41
C PHE A 20 -22.38 27.36 -7.57
N PRO A 21 -23.49 26.85 -8.12
CA PRO A 21 -24.72 26.71 -7.36
C PRO A 21 -24.70 25.43 -6.51
N LEU A 22 -25.20 25.52 -5.27
CA LEU A 22 -25.55 24.39 -4.43
C LEU A 22 -27.06 24.22 -4.42
N SER A 23 -27.55 23.17 -5.09
CA SER A 23 -28.99 22.86 -5.12
C SER A 23 -29.51 22.46 -3.74
N ARG A 24 -30.82 22.62 -3.52
CA ARG A 24 -31.50 22.13 -2.32
C ARG A 24 -31.28 20.63 -2.09
N ALA A 25 -31.41 19.82 -3.13
CA ALA A 25 -31.20 18.37 -3.05
C ALA A 25 -29.76 18.01 -2.60
N ASN A 26 -28.76 18.73 -3.13
CA ASN A 26 -27.38 18.53 -2.69
C ASN A 26 -27.18 18.96 -1.23
N ARG A 27 -27.83 20.06 -0.81
CA ARG A 27 -27.78 20.51 0.59
C ARG A 27 -28.42 19.52 1.55
N GLU A 28 -29.55 18.93 1.17
CA GLU A 28 -30.20 17.85 1.94
C GLU A 28 -29.30 16.62 2.03
N MET A 29 -28.61 16.25 0.94
CA MET A 29 -27.62 15.16 0.95
C MET A 29 -26.45 15.42 1.92
N LEU A 30 -25.96 16.66 2.01
CA LEU A 30 -24.89 17.07 2.92
C LEU A 30 -25.30 17.11 4.40
N GLN A 31 -26.58 16.90 4.73
CA GLN A 31 -27.01 16.70 6.12
C GLN A 31 -26.52 15.34 6.67
N LYS A 32 -26.20 14.39 5.78
CA LYS A 32 -25.61 13.11 6.16
C LYS A 32 -24.12 13.30 6.44
N ALA A 33 -23.67 12.89 7.64
CA ALA A 33 -22.29 13.08 8.09
C ALA A 33 -21.21 12.41 7.21
N GLU A 34 -21.59 11.45 6.35
CA GLU A 34 -20.68 10.79 5.41
C GLU A 34 -20.42 11.61 4.13
N TYR A 35 -21.23 12.63 3.82
CA TYR A 35 -21.07 13.46 2.63
C TYR A 35 -20.49 14.83 2.98
N ASP A 36 -19.63 15.33 2.11
CA ASP A 36 -19.11 16.70 2.21
C ASP A 36 -18.81 17.27 0.82
N ILE A 37 -18.71 18.59 0.74
CA ILE A 37 -18.12 19.25 -0.42
C ILE A 37 -16.61 19.29 -0.25
N GLN A 38 -15.92 18.67 -1.18
CA GLN A 38 -14.46 18.65 -1.24
C GLN A 38 -13.98 19.53 -2.37
N VAL A 39 -13.05 20.43 -2.04
CA VAL A 39 -12.19 21.07 -3.05
C VAL A 39 -10.91 20.27 -3.17
N TRP A 40 -10.52 20.02 -4.40
CA TRP A 40 -9.32 19.27 -4.73
C TRP A 40 -8.53 20.02 -5.79
N CYS A 41 -7.22 19.86 -5.73
CA CYS A 41 -6.31 20.40 -6.72
C CYS A 41 -5.29 19.35 -7.11
N ILE A 42 -5.00 19.22 -8.41
CA ILE A 42 -3.94 18.34 -8.93
C ILE A 42 -2.99 19.14 -9.82
N LEU A 43 -1.73 18.76 -9.81
CA LEU A 43 -0.74 19.17 -10.80
C LEU A 43 -0.94 18.31 -12.06
N LEU A 44 -1.09 18.94 -13.23
CA LEU A 44 -1.44 18.22 -14.47
C LEU A 44 -0.31 17.31 -14.96
N ASP A 45 0.95 17.74 -14.81
CA ASP A 45 2.15 16.97 -15.19
C ASP A 45 2.85 16.35 -13.98
N ASP A 46 2.08 15.86 -13.01
CA ASP A 46 2.66 15.26 -11.81
C ASP A 46 3.29 13.89 -12.11
N LYS A 47 4.54 13.71 -11.71
CA LYS A 47 5.23 12.41 -11.76
C LYS A 47 4.56 11.37 -10.86
N VAL A 48 3.79 11.83 -9.88
CA VAL A 48 3.05 10.95 -8.97
C VAL A 48 1.57 11.01 -9.33
N PRO A 49 1.00 9.93 -9.89
CA PRO A 49 -0.34 9.96 -10.44
C PRO A 49 -1.39 10.18 -9.35
N PHE A 50 -2.44 10.91 -9.72
CA PHE A 50 -3.68 11.09 -8.94
C PHE A 50 -3.51 11.59 -7.49
N ARG A 51 -2.41 12.27 -7.17
CA ARG A 51 -2.27 12.91 -5.86
C ARG A 51 -2.88 14.30 -5.83
N MET A 52 -3.43 14.67 -4.68
CA MET A 52 -3.72 16.06 -4.38
C MET A 52 -2.41 16.82 -4.23
N HIS A 53 -2.31 17.92 -4.97
CA HIS A 53 -1.14 18.77 -5.06
C HIS A 53 -1.60 20.20 -5.29
N TRP A 54 -1.47 21.03 -4.26
CA TRP A 54 -1.80 22.43 -4.35
C TRP A 54 -0.62 23.28 -4.83
N PRO A 55 -0.87 24.39 -5.55
CA PRO A 55 0.16 25.35 -5.93
C PRO A 55 0.91 25.91 -4.71
N LEU A 56 2.13 26.40 -4.95
CA LEU A 56 2.83 27.25 -3.97
C LEU A 56 2.05 28.55 -3.73
N HIS A 57 2.20 29.10 -2.52
CA HIS A 57 1.52 30.33 -2.07
C HIS A 57 0.01 30.31 -2.32
N SER A 58 -0.64 29.17 -2.05
CA SER A 58 -2.09 29.03 -2.23
C SER A 58 -2.85 29.63 -1.06
N ASP A 59 -3.66 30.65 -1.34
CA ASP A 59 -4.63 31.23 -0.42
C ASP A 59 -6.03 31.14 -1.02
N MET A 60 -6.97 30.57 -0.27
CA MET A 60 -8.34 30.37 -0.73
C MET A 60 -9.33 31.17 0.11
N GLN A 61 -10.37 31.67 -0.54
CA GLN A 61 -11.54 32.23 0.13
C GLN A 61 -12.81 31.56 -0.40
N ILE A 62 -13.71 31.22 0.50
CA ILE A 62 -15.03 30.66 0.20
C ILE A 62 -16.08 31.63 0.73
N ASN A 63 -16.89 32.20 -0.17
CA ASN A 63 -17.88 33.22 0.18
C ASN A 63 -17.28 34.41 0.97
N GLY A 64 -16.03 34.78 0.66
CA GLY A 64 -15.29 35.84 1.35
C GLY A 64 -14.61 35.42 2.66
N ILE A 65 -14.81 34.18 3.12
CA ILE A 65 -14.16 33.64 4.32
C ILE A 65 -12.82 32.98 3.92
N PRO A 66 -11.68 33.42 4.47
CA PRO A 66 -10.39 32.80 4.20
C PRO A 66 -10.34 31.35 4.72
N VAL A 67 -9.81 30.43 3.92
CA VAL A 67 -9.61 29.04 4.31
C VAL A 67 -8.23 28.54 3.92
N ARG A 68 -7.57 27.87 4.86
CA ARG A 68 -6.26 27.27 4.65
C ARG A 68 -6.38 25.96 3.87
N VAL A 69 -5.78 25.91 2.68
CA VAL A 69 -5.84 24.73 1.78
C VAL A 69 -4.66 23.77 1.91
N VAL A 70 -3.56 24.21 2.52
CA VAL A 70 -2.35 23.39 2.72
C VAL A 70 -1.83 23.50 4.16
N SER A 71 -1.35 22.37 4.70
CA SER A 71 -0.73 22.30 6.04
C SER A 71 0.76 22.62 6.00
N ARG A 72 1.44 22.37 4.88
CA ARG A 72 2.86 22.69 4.65
C ARG A 72 3.11 24.20 4.54
N GLN A 73 4.39 24.60 4.60
CA GLN A 73 4.79 25.98 4.34
C GLN A 73 4.47 26.37 2.89
N ALA A 74 4.03 27.61 2.68
CA ALA A 74 3.60 28.12 1.37
C ALA A 74 4.66 27.99 0.25
N THR A 75 5.94 28.02 0.62
CA THR A 75 7.10 27.93 -0.28
C THR A 75 7.62 26.51 -0.47
N GLN A 76 7.21 25.56 0.37
CA GLN A 76 7.78 24.22 0.39
C GLN A 76 7.14 23.35 -0.70
N PRO A 77 7.86 22.89 -1.74
CA PRO A 77 7.29 22.01 -2.75
C PRO A 77 6.98 20.61 -2.22
N LEU A 78 6.05 19.91 -2.87
CA LEU A 78 5.65 18.55 -2.51
C LEU A 78 6.66 17.52 -3.04
N GLY A 79 7.37 16.84 -2.14
CA GLY A 79 8.25 15.71 -2.51
C GLY A 79 7.48 14.49 -3.03
N ALA A 80 8.16 13.48 -3.57
CA ALA A 80 7.51 12.30 -4.18
C ALA A 80 6.52 11.56 -3.26
N ASN A 81 6.83 11.53 -1.96
CA ASN A 81 6.00 10.87 -0.94
C ASN A 81 5.02 11.82 -0.23
N GLY A 82 5.04 13.12 -0.58
CA GLY A 82 4.14 14.12 0.00
C GLY A 82 2.79 14.13 -0.70
N ARG A 83 1.72 14.37 0.07
CA ARG A 83 0.34 14.53 -0.37
C ARG A 83 -0.24 15.70 0.39
N ASP A 84 -0.94 16.59 -0.32
CA ASP A 84 -1.78 17.57 0.35
C ASP A 84 -3.17 16.99 0.59
N ASP A 85 -3.95 17.63 1.45
CA ASP A 85 -5.31 17.21 1.77
C ASP A 85 -6.37 17.96 0.94
N GLY A 86 -7.53 17.33 0.82
CA GLY A 86 -8.73 17.97 0.31
C GLY A 86 -9.45 18.67 1.46
N LEU A 87 -9.85 19.91 1.25
CA LEU A 87 -10.51 20.71 2.26
C LEU A 87 -12.01 20.39 2.28
N MET A 88 -12.56 20.17 3.48
CA MET A 88 -13.98 19.96 3.72
C MET A 88 -14.67 21.32 3.84
N LEU A 89 -15.66 21.56 2.98
CA LEU A 89 -16.24 22.88 2.76
C LEU A 89 -17.66 23.07 3.24
N THR A 90 -18.38 22.01 3.64
CA THR A 90 -19.83 22.10 3.87
C THR A 90 -20.22 23.26 4.78
N GLN A 91 -19.43 23.55 5.83
CA GLN A 91 -19.68 24.64 6.77
C GLN A 91 -19.57 26.07 6.19
N PHE A 92 -18.87 26.25 5.07
CA PHE A 92 -18.66 27.57 4.44
C PHE A 92 -19.67 27.86 3.32
N LEU A 93 -20.56 26.92 3.02
CA LEU A 93 -21.42 26.95 1.84
C LEU A 93 -22.88 27.17 2.22
N LYS A 94 -23.60 27.82 1.31
CA LYS A 94 -25.04 28.10 1.41
C LYS A 94 -25.79 27.50 0.24
N GLU A 95 -27.09 27.30 0.38
CA GLU A 95 -27.96 27.00 -0.76
C GLU A 95 -27.94 28.14 -1.78
N GLY A 96 -27.96 27.79 -3.05
CA GLY A 96 -27.80 28.76 -4.14
C GLY A 96 -26.34 29.07 -4.46
N PRO A 97 -26.01 30.28 -4.91
CA PRO A 97 -24.67 30.60 -5.43
C PRO A 97 -23.61 30.68 -4.33
N ASN A 98 -22.49 30.00 -4.55
CA ASN A 98 -21.29 30.04 -3.72
C ASN A 98 -20.08 30.46 -4.57
N LYS A 99 -19.19 31.27 -3.99
CA LYS A 99 -18.00 31.81 -4.66
C LYS A 99 -16.73 31.23 -4.05
N ILE A 100 -15.82 30.75 -4.91
CA ILE A 100 -14.45 30.36 -4.57
C ILE A 100 -13.49 31.36 -5.22
N VAL A 101 -12.56 31.86 -4.43
CA VAL A 101 -11.41 32.63 -4.89
C VAL A 101 -10.15 31.89 -4.47
N LEU A 102 -9.25 31.65 -5.41
CA LEU A 102 -7.92 31.09 -5.16
C LEU A 102 -6.88 32.08 -5.69
N SER A 103 -5.99 32.55 -4.83
CA SER A 103 -4.74 33.19 -5.23
C SER A 103 -3.58 32.21 -5.08
N ARG A 104 -2.65 32.22 -6.03
CA ARG A 104 -1.47 31.36 -6.03
C ARG A 104 -0.25 32.07 -6.62
N SER A 105 0.93 31.58 -6.29
CA SER A 105 2.16 31.94 -6.98
C SER A 105 2.94 30.68 -7.33
N ASP A 106 2.63 30.13 -8.50
CA ASP A 106 3.24 28.92 -9.04
C ASP A 106 3.12 28.94 -10.56
N SER A 107 4.22 28.71 -11.27
CA SER A 107 4.24 28.72 -12.74
C SER A 107 3.72 27.42 -13.35
N ARG A 108 3.55 26.36 -12.56
CA ARG A 108 3.09 25.05 -13.04
C ARG A 108 1.59 25.04 -13.32
N ALA A 109 1.14 24.09 -14.15
CA ALA A 109 -0.26 23.95 -14.53
C ALA A 109 -1.03 23.06 -13.54
N PHE A 110 -2.07 23.61 -12.92
CA PHE A 110 -2.92 22.86 -11.99
C PHE A 110 -4.37 22.89 -12.42
N CYS A 111 -5.09 21.82 -12.09
CA CYS A 111 -6.55 21.75 -12.18
C CYS A 111 -7.14 21.86 -10.77
N LEU A 112 -8.15 22.71 -10.63
CA LEU A 112 -8.95 22.87 -9.41
C LEU A 112 -10.35 22.35 -9.69
N GLY A 113 -10.91 21.58 -8.78
CA GLY A 113 -12.28 21.09 -8.87
C GLY A 113 -13.01 21.12 -7.54
N VAL A 114 -14.34 21.14 -7.63
CA VAL A 114 -15.27 21.04 -6.50
C VAL A 114 -16.15 19.84 -6.76
N ARG A 115 -16.33 18.98 -5.76
CA ARG A 115 -17.19 17.80 -5.85
C ARG A 115 -17.88 17.53 -4.53
N ILE A 116 -19.00 16.82 -4.58
CA ILE A 116 -19.54 16.17 -3.40
C ILE A 116 -18.85 14.82 -3.26
N ALA A 117 -18.25 14.58 -2.10
CA ALA A 117 -17.51 13.37 -1.80
C ALA A 117 -18.21 12.62 -0.66
N LYS A 118 -18.38 11.31 -0.82
CA LYS A 118 -18.72 10.41 0.28
C LYS A 118 -17.43 9.94 0.95
N ARG A 119 -17.26 10.22 2.24
CA ARG A 119 -16.20 9.66 3.08
C ARG A 119 -16.50 8.19 3.34
N ARG A 120 -15.57 7.31 2.97
CA ARG A 120 -15.66 5.89 3.29
C ARG A 120 -15.08 5.59 4.67
N SER A 121 -15.70 4.65 5.39
CA SER A 121 -15.14 4.07 6.60
C SER A 121 -13.94 3.17 6.28
N LEU A 122 -13.17 2.79 7.31
CA LEU A 122 -12.07 1.84 7.15
C LEU A 122 -12.57 0.50 6.58
N GLU A 123 -13.69 0.02 7.12
CA GLU A 123 -14.36 -1.21 6.67
C GLU A 123 -14.85 -1.11 5.23
N GLU A 124 -15.49 0.00 4.85
CA GLU A 124 -15.91 0.24 3.47
C GLU A 124 -14.71 0.26 2.50
N VAL A 125 -13.53 0.71 2.94
CA VAL A 125 -12.30 0.67 2.12
C VAL A 125 -11.72 -0.74 2.03
N LEU A 126 -11.68 -1.48 3.14
CA LEU A 126 -11.25 -2.87 3.16
C LEU A 126 -12.13 -3.75 2.27
N ASN A 127 -13.44 -3.48 2.22
CA ASN A 127 -14.38 -4.18 1.35
C ASN A 127 -14.18 -3.91 -0.16
N LEU A 128 -13.34 -2.93 -0.53
CA LEU A 128 -12.95 -2.69 -1.93
C LEU A 128 -11.77 -3.57 -2.35
N VAL A 129 -10.99 -4.04 -1.38
CA VAL A 129 -9.92 -5.00 -1.64
C VAL A 129 -10.59 -6.29 -2.09
N PRO A 130 -10.22 -6.84 -3.27
CA PRO A 130 -10.79 -8.09 -3.73
C PRO A 130 -10.64 -9.18 -2.67
N LYS A 131 -11.68 -10.00 -2.52
CA LYS A 131 -11.58 -11.24 -1.74
C LYS A 131 -10.49 -12.13 -2.35
N GLU A 132 -9.94 -13.04 -1.55
CA GLU A 132 -8.81 -13.90 -1.97
C GLU A 132 -9.03 -14.56 -3.34
N GLN A 133 -10.22 -15.13 -3.59
CA GLN A 133 -10.53 -15.81 -4.85
C GLN A 133 -10.64 -14.89 -6.07
N ASP A 134 -10.87 -13.59 -5.85
CA ASP A 134 -11.04 -12.57 -6.91
C ASP A 134 -9.73 -11.80 -7.15
N GLY A 135 -8.67 -12.10 -6.38
CA GLY A 135 -7.37 -11.45 -6.44
C GLY A 135 -6.39 -12.11 -7.41
N GLU A 136 -5.28 -12.59 -6.85
CA GLU A 136 -4.28 -13.39 -7.57
C GLU A 136 -4.60 -14.88 -7.40
N LYS A 137 -4.37 -15.70 -8.43
CA LYS A 137 -4.59 -17.14 -8.33
C LYS A 137 -3.51 -17.76 -7.43
N PHE A 138 -3.86 -18.82 -6.72
CA PHE A 138 -2.91 -19.52 -5.86
C PHE A 138 -1.66 -19.99 -6.62
N ASP A 139 -1.82 -20.52 -7.84
CA ASP A 139 -0.69 -20.98 -8.66
C ASP A 139 0.27 -19.85 -9.09
N ASP A 140 -0.26 -18.64 -9.31
CA ASP A 140 0.54 -17.45 -9.63
C ASP A 140 1.35 -17.02 -8.41
N ALA A 141 0.72 -16.98 -7.23
CA ALA A 141 1.37 -16.67 -5.97
C ALA A 141 2.46 -17.71 -5.63
N LEU A 142 2.16 -19.00 -5.83
CA LEU A 142 3.12 -20.09 -5.64
C LEU A 142 4.29 -19.97 -6.62
N SER A 143 4.04 -19.71 -7.90
CA SER A 143 5.09 -19.51 -8.90
C SER A 143 6.02 -18.36 -8.51
N ARG A 144 5.47 -17.26 -7.98
CA ARG A 144 6.26 -16.16 -7.42
C ARG A 144 7.08 -16.57 -6.21
N VAL A 145 6.52 -17.32 -5.27
CA VAL A 145 7.24 -17.81 -4.08
C VAL A 145 8.42 -18.70 -4.51
N ARG A 146 8.17 -19.67 -5.39
CA ARG A 146 9.21 -20.57 -5.94
C ARG A 146 10.33 -19.79 -6.61
N ARG A 147 9.98 -18.79 -7.43
CA ARG A 147 10.97 -17.90 -8.07
C ARG A 147 11.82 -17.15 -7.04
N CYS A 148 11.22 -16.62 -5.97
CA CYS A 148 11.96 -15.90 -4.93
C CYS A 148 12.85 -16.81 -4.07
N VAL A 149 12.42 -18.05 -3.79
CA VAL A 149 13.20 -19.01 -2.99
C VAL A 149 14.30 -19.67 -3.80
N GLY A 150 14.05 -19.97 -5.08
CA GLY A 150 15.01 -20.62 -5.99
C GLY A 150 16.01 -19.70 -6.67
N GLY A 151 16.24 -18.48 -6.17
CA GLY A 151 17.27 -17.57 -6.69
C GLY A 151 16.92 -16.79 -7.97
N GLY A 152 15.66 -16.81 -8.42
CA GLY A 152 15.23 -16.13 -9.65
C GLY A 152 15.02 -14.62 -9.47
N THR A 153 16.09 -13.82 -9.51
CA THR A 153 16.01 -12.39 -9.84
C THR A 153 15.91 -12.20 -11.36
N GLU A 154 15.09 -11.25 -11.82
CA GLU A 154 15.07 -10.87 -13.24
C GLU A 154 16.15 -9.84 -13.56
N ALA A 155 16.79 -10.05 -14.72
CA ALA A 155 17.69 -9.23 -15.52
C ALA A 155 19.20 -9.26 -15.19
N ASP A 156 19.92 -10.03 -16.01
CA ASP A 156 21.20 -9.70 -16.64
C ASP A 156 22.25 -8.95 -15.80
N ASN A 157 23.09 -9.72 -15.12
CA ASN A 157 24.52 -9.43 -15.16
C ASN A 157 25.24 -10.74 -15.48
N ALA A 158 25.72 -10.82 -16.72
CA ALA A 158 26.82 -11.67 -17.05
C ALA A 158 28.04 -11.15 -16.28
N ASP A 159 28.28 -11.67 -15.09
CA ASP A 159 29.65 -11.77 -14.59
C ASP A 159 29.78 -12.95 -13.65
N SER A 160 30.85 -13.72 -13.89
CA SER A 160 31.24 -14.90 -13.15
C SER A 160 31.44 -14.63 -11.66
N ASP A 161 30.97 -15.53 -10.82
CA ASP A 161 31.93 -16.40 -10.11
C ASP A 161 31.25 -17.69 -9.64
N SER A 162 31.92 -18.79 -9.90
CA SER A 162 31.56 -20.13 -9.46
C SER A 162 31.86 -20.27 -7.97
N ASP A 163 31.00 -19.70 -7.15
CA ASP A 163 30.91 -20.05 -5.74
C ASP A 163 29.92 -21.20 -5.60
N ILE A 164 30.31 -22.21 -4.83
CA ILE A 164 29.44 -23.31 -4.41
C ILE A 164 28.21 -22.66 -3.75
N GLU A 165 27.12 -22.57 -4.51
CA GLU A 165 25.83 -22.20 -3.96
C GLU A 165 25.43 -23.37 -3.07
N VAL A 166 25.61 -23.19 -1.76
CA VAL A 166 24.91 -24.00 -0.77
C VAL A 166 23.43 -23.76 -1.05
N VAL A 167 22.82 -24.65 -1.85
CA VAL A 167 21.38 -24.67 -2.06
C VAL A 167 20.79 -24.95 -0.69
N ALA A 168 20.46 -23.89 0.03
CA ALA A 168 19.75 -24.04 1.29
C ALA A 168 18.45 -24.77 0.96
N ASP A 169 18.24 -25.94 1.57
CA ASP A 169 17.05 -26.75 1.33
C ASP A 169 15.75 -25.96 1.62
N SER A 170 15.84 -24.87 2.38
CA SER A 170 14.76 -23.93 2.63
C SER A 170 15.25 -22.54 3.03
N VAL A 171 14.41 -21.52 2.83
CA VAL A 171 14.61 -20.15 3.28
C VAL A 171 13.72 -19.85 4.48
N SER A 172 14.26 -19.18 5.49
CA SER A 172 13.50 -18.69 6.65
C SER A 172 12.73 -17.42 6.29
N VAL A 173 11.43 -17.40 6.55
CA VAL A 173 10.54 -16.26 6.28
C VAL A 173 9.86 -15.81 7.56
N ASN A 174 9.93 -14.51 7.83
CA ASN A 174 9.25 -13.89 8.96
C ASN A 174 7.84 -13.43 8.55
N LEU A 175 6.82 -13.80 9.33
CA LEU A 175 5.40 -13.50 9.14
C LEU A 175 4.95 -12.28 9.95
N ARG A 176 5.88 -11.49 10.48
CA ARG A 176 5.58 -10.19 11.10
C ARG A 176 5.41 -9.13 10.02
N CYS A 177 4.42 -8.27 10.24
CA CYS A 177 4.16 -7.14 9.39
C CYS A 177 5.33 -6.15 9.52
N PRO A 178 5.94 -5.69 8.41
CA PRO A 178 7.07 -4.76 8.45
C PRO A 178 6.72 -3.39 9.03
N MET A 179 5.43 -3.05 9.12
CA MET A 179 4.97 -1.77 9.66
C MET A 179 4.65 -1.82 11.15
N THR A 180 4.11 -2.95 11.64
CA THR A 180 3.63 -3.05 13.03
C THR A 180 4.51 -3.92 13.91
N GLY A 181 5.36 -4.79 13.33
CA GLY A 181 6.11 -5.81 14.06
C GLY A 181 5.27 -6.96 14.61
N SER A 182 3.94 -6.87 14.53
CA SER A 182 3.01 -7.93 14.93
C SER A 182 2.85 -8.96 13.83
N ARG A 183 2.44 -10.19 14.18
CA ARG A 183 2.10 -11.23 13.21
C ARG A 183 0.99 -10.75 12.27
N ILE A 184 1.18 -10.99 10.98
CA ILE A 184 0.19 -10.70 9.93
C ILE A 184 -1.07 -11.54 10.19
N LYS A 185 -2.23 -10.87 10.25
CA LYS A 185 -3.54 -11.53 10.39
C LYS A 185 -4.17 -11.81 9.04
N VAL A 186 -4.04 -10.86 8.11
CA VAL A 186 -4.49 -10.96 6.72
C VAL A 186 -3.34 -10.53 5.84
N ALA A 187 -2.82 -11.45 5.03
CA ALA A 187 -1.65 -11.20 4.20
C ALA A 187 -2.01 -10.31 3.00
N GLY A 188 -1.76 -9.01 3.15
CA GLY A 188 -1.92 -8.02 2.09
C GLY A 188 -0.64 -7.86 1.26
N ARG A 189 -0.82 -7.59 -0.04
CA ARG A 189 0.24 -7.18 -0.96
C ARG A 189 -0.31 -6.32 -2.07
N PHE A 190 0.58 -5.68 -2.84
CA PHE A 190 0.18 -5.12 -4.14
C PHE A 190 0.41 -6.15 -5.24
N LYS A 191 -0.58 -6.31 -6.13
CA LYS A 191 -0.53 -7.26 -7.26
C LYS A 191 0.72 -7.11 -8.15
N PRO A 192 1.21 -5.89 -8.46
CA PRO A 192 2.43 -5.72 -9.27
C PRO A 192 3.74 -5.99 -8.51
N CYS A 193 3.70 -6.24 -7.20
CA CYS A 193 4.93 -6.53 -6.45
C CYS A 193 5.52 -7.87 -6.85
N VAL A 194 6.83 -7.90 -7.09
CA VAL A 194 7.58 -9.11 -7.44
C VAL A 194 8.26 -9.79 -6.25
N HIS A 195 8.26 -9.14 -5.09
CA HIS A 195 8.83 -9.69 -3.85
C HIS A 195 7.92 -10.77 -3.25
N MET A 196 8.53 -11.63 -2.44
CA MET A 196 7.83 -12.72 -1.76
C MET A 196 6.92 -12.21 -0.64
N GLY A 197 7.44 -11.36 0.25
CA GLY A 197 6.79 -11.01 1.52
C GLY A 197 5.45 -10.27 1.39
N CYS A 198 4.69 -10.30 2.48
CA CYS A 198 3.41 -9.61 2.64
C CYS A 198 3.46 -8.64 3.82
N PHE A 199 2.40 -7.84 3.97
CA PHE A 199 2.17 -6.99 5.11
C PHE A 199 0.75 -7.21 5.65
N ASP A 200 0.47 -6.75 6.87
CA ASP A 200 -0.88 -6.85 7.41
C ASP A 200 -1.81 -5.87 6.68
N LEU A 201 -2.85 -6.41 6.03
CA LEU A 201 -3.75 -5.64 5.17
C LEU A 201 -4.49 -4.53 5.93
N GLU A 202 -5.07 -4.88 7.08
CA GLU A 202 -5.85 -3.94 7.89
C GLU A 202 -4.97 -2.82 8.43
N ALA A 203 -3.82 -3.17 9.01
CA ALA A 203 -2.86 -2.20 9.50
C ALA A 203 -2.34 -1.28 8.39
N PHE A 204 -2.15 -1.80 7.17
CA PHE A 204 -1.73 -0.99 6.02
C PHE A 204 -2.78 0.07 5.66
N VAL A 205 -4.06 -0.32 5.60
CA VAL A 205 -5.15 0.61 5.26
C VAL A 205 -5.35 1.63 6.38
N GLU A 206 -5.27 1.22 7.65
CA GLU A 206 -5.37 2.14 8.80
C GLU A 206 -4.23 3.17 8.79
N LEU A 207 -3.00 2.73 8.54
CA LEU A 207 -1.84 3.62 8.41
C LEU A 207 -2.04 4.63 7.27
N ASN A 208 -2.64 4.19 6.15
CA ASN A 208 -2.91 5.02 4.99
C ASN A 208 -4.07 6.00 5.19
N GLN A 209 -5.00 5.72 6.12
CA GLN A 209 -6.02 6.69 6.52
C GLN A 209 -5.40 7.98 7.07
N ARG A 210 -4.27 7.86 7.78
CA ARG A 210 -3.55 8.99 8.40
C ARG A 210 -2.49 9.57 7.45
N SER A 211 -1.64 8.72 6.90
CA SER A 211 -0.46 9.15 6.14
C SER A 211 -0.72 9.40 4.66
N ARG A 212 -1.76 8.78 4.08
CA ARG A 212 -2.12 8.82 2.66
C ARG A 212 -0.97 8.41 1.72
N LYS A 213 -0.03 7.60 2.22
CA LYS A 213 1.14 7.11 1.51
C LYS A 213 0.93 5.66 1.07
N TRP A 214 0.36 5.49 -0.12
CA TRP A 214 0.15 4.19 -0.77
C TRP A 214 1.45 3.61 -1.33
N GLN A 215 2.46 3.49 -0.48
CA GLN A 215 3.78 2.97 -0.79
C GLN A 215 3.92 1.58 -0.16
N CYS A 216 4.37 0.60 -0.94
CA CYS A 216 4.63 -0.73 -0.40
C CYS A 216 5.75 -0.67 0.65
N PRO A 217 5.55 -1.20 1.87
CA PRO A 217 6.56 -1.17 2.93
C PRO A 217 7.76 -2.08 2.66
N ILE A 218 7.71 -2.92 1.62
CA ILE A 218 8.76 -3.89 1.27
C ILE A 218 9.59 -3.36 0.09
N CYS A 219 8.97 -3.09 -1.07
CA CYS A 219 9.70 -2.62 -2.25
C CYS A 219 9.76 -1.10 -2.41
N LEU A 220 9.10 -0.34 -1.54
CA LEU A 220 9.06 1.13 -1.54
C LEU A 220 8.50 1.77 -2.82
N LYS A 221 7.87 0.98 -3.71
CA LYS A 221 7.14 1.50 -4.89
C LYS A 221 5.76 2.02 -4.49
N ASN A 222 5.30 3.06 -5.19
CA ASN A 222 3.96 3.63 -5.01
C ASN A 222 2.93 2.87 -5.86
N TYR A 223 1.77 2.62 -5.29
CA TYR A 223 0.64 1.94 -5.94
C TYR A 223 -0.68 2.64 -5.61
N SER A 224 -1.76 2.22 -6.26
CA SER A 224 -3.12 2.65 -5.90
C SER A 224 -3.82 1.58 -5.05
N LEU A 225 -4.91 1.95 -4.39
CA LEU A 225 -5.77 1.01 -3.66
C LEU A 225 -6.23 -0.16 -4.54
N GLU A 226 -6.48 0.09 -5.82
CA GLU A 226 -6.92 -0.92 -6.80
C GLU A 226 -5.88 -2.02 -7.04
N ASN A 227 -4.61 -1.77 -6.70
CA ASN A 227 -3.56 -2.77 -6.79
C ASN A 227 -3.47 -3.64 -5.54
N LEU A 228 -4.14 -3.29 -4.44
CA LEU A 228 -4.09 -4.01 -3.18
C LEU A 228 -4.91 -5.30 -3.28
N ILE A 229 -4.32 -6.43 -2.86
CA ILE A 229 -4.95 -7.75 -2.88
C ILE A 229 -4.56 -8.54 -1.62
N ILE A 230 -5.30 -9.62 -1.35
CA ILE A 230 -4.91 -10.65 -0.38
C ILE A 230 -4.00 -11.65 -1.10
N ASP A 231 -2.83 -11.95 -0.55
CA ASP A 231 -1.90 -12.97 -1.07
C ASP A 231 -2.41 -14.37 -0.68
N PRO A 232 -2.84 -15.21 -1.63
CA PRO A 232 -3.48 -16.48 -1.29
C PRO A 232 -2.52 -17.51 -0.65
N TYR A 233 -1.21 -17.41 -0.91
CA TYR A 233 -0.22 -18.33 -0.35
C TYR A 233 0.05 -18.01 1.12
N PHE A 234 0.47 -16.78 1.41
CA PHE A 234 0.76 -16.37 2.79
C PHE A 234 -0.51 -16.25 3.62
N ASN A 235 -1.64 -15.84 3.04
CA ASN A 235 -2.89 -15.73 3.80
C ASN A 235 -3.34 -17.10 4.34
N ARG A 236 -3.15 -18.17 3.55
CA ARG A 236 -3.40 -19.54 3.98
C ARG A 236 -2.51 -19.96 5.15
N ILE A 237 -1.20 -19.70 5.05
CA ILE A 237 -0.26 -19.98 6.14
C ILE A 237 -0.66 -19.22 7.41
N THR A 238 -0.91 -17.90 7.30
CA THR A 238 -1.31 -17.08 8.44
C THR A 238 -2.62 -17.53 9.07
N SER A 239 -3.55 -18.08 8.27
CA SER A 239 -4.80 -18.64 8.76
C SER A 239 -4.61 -19.92 9.57
N LEU A 240 -3.69 -20.80 9.14
CA LEU A 240 -3.37 -22.05 9.83
C LEU A 240 -2.64 -21.84 11.17
N ILE A 241 -1.79 -20.80 11.25
CA ILE A 241 -1.08 -20.46 12.50
C ILE A 241 -1.86 -19.46 13.38
N LYS A 242 -3.06 -19.02 12.98
CA LYS A 242 -3.82 -17.96 13.66
C LYS A 242 -4.16 -18.32 15.12
N SER A 243 -4.44 -19.59 15.38
CA SER A 243 -4.75 -20.09 16.73
C SER A 243 -3.51 -20.35 17.59
N CYS A 244 -2.30 -20.22 17.01
CA CYS A 244 -1.06 -20.40 17.75
C CYS A 244 -0.74 -19.13 18.56
N GLY A 245 0.00 -19.31 19.66
CA GLY A 245 0.58 -18.18 20.41
C GLY A 245 1.38 -17.24 19.50
N ASP A 246 1.48 -15.97 19.89
CA ASP A 246 2.13 -14.91 19.09
C ASP A 246 3.65 -15.12 18.89
N ASP A 247 4.22 -16.11 19.57
CA ASP A 247 5.61 -16.52 19.44
C ASP A 247 5.91 -17.18 18.09
N ILE A 248 4.91 -17.82 17.46
CA ILE A 248 5.06 -18.43 16.13
C ILE A 248 4.90 -17.35 15.07
N SER A 249 6.04 -16.88 14.57
CA SER A 249 6.12 -15.81 13.56
C SER A 249 7.17 -16.06 12.48
N GLU A 250 7.79 -17.24 12.47
CA GLU A 250 8.76 -17.64 11.46
C GLU A 250 8.39 -18.99 10.86
N ILE A 251 8.65 -19.15 9.56
CA ILE A 251 8.47 -20.39 8.82
C ILE A 251 9.73 -20.69 8.01
N ASP A 252 9.96 -21.96 7.70
CA ASP A 252 10.84 -22.34 6.59
C ASP A 252 10.00 -22.59 5.33
N VAL A 253 10.50 -22.19 4.18
CA VAL A 253 9.90 -22.44 2.86
C VAL A 253 10.91 -23.06 1.92
N LYS A 254 10.55 -24.18 1.29
CA LYS A 254 11.35 -24.91 0.29
C LYS A 254 11.20 -24.31 -1.12
N PRO A 255 12.12 -24.62 -2.06
CA PRO A 255 12.01 -24.21 -3.46
C PRO A 255 10.74 -24.70 -4.18
N ASP A 256 10.11 -25.78 -3.71
CA ASP A 256 8.82 -26.28 -4.22
C ASP A 256 7.60 -25.54 -3.64
N GLY A 257 7.82 -24.64 -2.68
CA GLY A 257 6.78 -23.90 -1.93
C GLY A 257 6.20 -24.67 -0.73
N SER A 258 6.72 -25.85 -0.40
CA SER A 258 6.37 -26.53 0.85
C SER A 258 6.91 -25.72 2.04
N TRP A 259 6.20 -25.73 3.16
CA TRP A 259 6.53 -24.88 4.31
C TRP A 259 6.35 -25.59 5.66
N ARG A 260 6.95 -25.05 6.72
CA ARG A 260 6.73 -25.46 8.10
C ARG A 260 6.94 -24.29 9.06
N ALA A 261 6.29 -24.30 10.22
CA ALA A 261 6.50 -23.32 11.28
C ALA A 261 7.79 -23.56 12.07
N LYS A 262 8.42 -22.48 12.54
CA LYS A 262 9.52 -22.49 13.51
C LYS A 262 9.02 -22.15 14.91
N GLY A 263 9.39 -22.99 15.88
CA GLY A 263 9.11 -22.76 17.29
C GLY A 263 7.66 -23.11 17.70
N GLY A 264 7.49 -23.40 18.99
CA GLY A 264 6.20 -23.75 19.59
C GLY A 264 6.12 -25.22 20.03
N ALA A 265 6.15 -25.47 21.35
CA ALA A 265 5.99 -26.82 21.91
C ALA A 265 4.57 -27.41 21.70
N GLU A 266 3.59 -26.54 21.40
CA GLU A 266 2.17 -26.90 21.36
C GLU A 266 1.70 -27.42 19.98
N LEU A 267 2.54 -27.42 18.94
CA LEU A 267 2.12 -27.83 17.59
C LEU A 267 3.16 -28.67 16.83
N LYS A 268 3.19 -29.98 17.13
CA LYS A 268 4.02 -30.95 16.39
C LYS A 268 3.68 -31.04 14.90
N ASP A 269 2.44 -30.75 14.53
CA ASP A 269 1.98 -30.91 13.14
C ASP A 269 2.45 -29.77 12.24
N LEU A 270 2.30 -28.50 12.65
CA LEU A 270 2.80 -27.37 11.85
C LEU A 270 4.33 -27.28 11.77
N MET A 271 5.05 -27.98 12.65
CA MET A 271 6.50 -28.15 12.56
C MET A 271 6.93 -29.17 11.50
N GLN A 272 6.01 -30.01 11.02
CA GLN A 272 6.25 -30.90 9.89
C GLN A 272 6.12 -30.13 8.58
N TRP A 273 6.62 -30.71 7.50
CA TRP A 273 6.47 -30.11 6.18
C TRP A 273 5.02 -30.21 5.71
N HIS A 274 4.46 -29.08 5.30
CA HIS A 274 3.20 -28.97 4.60
C HIS A 274 3.46 -28.66 3.12
N LEU A 275 2.62 -29.19 2.24
CA LEU A 275 2.53 -28.77 0.85
C LEU A 275 2.13 -27.28 0.78
N PRO A 276 2.34 -26.61 -0.38
CA PRO A 276 1.96 -25.20 -0.53
C PRO A 276 0.52 -24.89 -0.10
N ASP A 277 -0.38 -25.83 -0.34
CA ASP A 277 -1.80 -25.71 -0.05
C ASP A 277 -2.15 -25.89 1.44
N GLY A 278 -1.16 -26.15 2.30
CA GLY A 278 -1.31 -26.35 3.74
C GLY A 278 -1.58 -27.79 4.17
N THR A 279 -1.71 -28.74 3.23
CA THR A 279 -1.87 -30.17 3.57
C THR A 279 -0.56 -30.75 4.07
N LEU A 280 -0.62 -31.66 5.05
CA LEU A 280 0.57 -32.28 5.64
C LEU A 280 1.27 -33.18 4.60
N CYS A 281 2.59 -33.03 4.41
CA CYS A 281 3.36 -33.95 3.58
C CYS A 281 3.38 -35.32 4.25
N MET A 282 2.70 -36.30 3.66
CA MET A 282 2.84 -37.68 4.12
C MET A 282 4.27 -38.14 3.88
N SER A 283 4.98 -38.52 4.93
CA SER A 283 6.25 -39.21 4.78
C SER A 283 5.97 -40.53 4.07
N THR A 284 6.38 -40.65 2.81
CA THR A 284 6.53 -41.95 2.18
C THR A 284 7.51 -42.73 3.04
N GLY A 285 6.99 -43.72 3.75
CA GLY A 285 7.75 -44.49 4.72
C GLY A 285 9.08 -44.95 4.16
N THR A 286 10.10 -44.90 4.99
CA THR A 286 11.33 -45.68 4.83
C THR A 286 10.98 -47.08 4.33
N GLY A 287 11.30 -47.37 3.08
CA GLY A 287 11.37 -48.74 2.60
C GLY A 287 12.33 -49.54 3.50
N PRO A 288 12.08 -50.84 3.73
CA PRO A 288 12.89 -51.64 4.64
C PRO A 288 14.34 -51.63 4.15
N LYS A 289 15.27 -51.26 5.06
CA LYS A 289 16.71 -51.41 4.84
C LYS A 289 16.99 -52.89 4.48
N PRO A 290 17.78 -53.18 3.44
CA PRO A 290 18.15 -54.56 3.15
C PRO A 290 18.96 -55.09 4.33
N ASN A 291 18.48 -56.20 4.88
CA ASN A 291 19.07 -56.89 6.01
C ASN A 291 20.41 -57.49 5.54
N MET A 292 21.53 -56.82 5.83
CA MET A 292 22.85 -57.43 5.71
C MET A 292 23.02 -58.42 6.87
N GLY A 293 22.56 -59.64 6.66
CA GLY A 293 22.93 -60.78 7.50
C GLY A 293 24.43 -61.04 7.40
N VAL A 294 25.14 -60.87 8.51
CA VAL A 294 26.51 -61.35 8.68
C VAL A 294 26.43 -62.87 8.83
N VAL A 295 26.97 -63.60 7.85
CA VAL A 295 27.26 -65.03 7.97
C VAL A 295 28.58 -65.16 8.72
N LYS A 296 28.54 -65.71 9.94
CA LYS A 296 29.58 -66.56 10.51
C LYS A 296 28.95 -67.58 11.45
#